data_AF-A0A817L3V4-F1
#
_entry.id   AF-A0A817L3V4-F1
#
_cell.length_a   1.000
_cell.length_b   1.000
_cell.length_c   1.000
_cell.angle_alpha   90.00
_cell.angle_beta   90.00
_cell.angle_gamma   90.00
#
_symmetry.space_group_name_H-M   'P 1'
#
loop_
_entity.id
_entity.type
_entity.pdbx_description
1 polymer ?
#
loop_
_entity_poly.entity_id
_entity_poly.type
_entity_poly.pdbx_seq_one_letter_code
_entity_poly.pdbx_strand_id
1 'polypeptide(L)'
;ALLPLALEGTSVGMTKATQALAKVAITTNPEIAFPGQRMLEIVRPIIKLLKIEHTALENFEALMALTNLASIGESVRKRILKEDGFSSIEQYMFEEHPMLRRAAVECMCNLVVQEEVMKYFTGENDRIKLLVLLCGENDELLIKATLGTLAVLSSLQADLEYIKDLNLEDEERKRLNNLIQDNRIICEKILDVKPFTEIFKQLCACNNPDLQFRTFYIIRNIVKSNKELAIRIVETELMDILFAIKEIKVDRLVNEKNRKIASDIVELCLKYGLIQRNKDHTIQEEDETTTTN
;
A
#
# COMPACT_ATOMS: atom_id res chain seq x y z
N ALA A 1 -15.36 4.42 -32.35
CA ALA A 1 -14.64 5.21 -33.37
C ALA A 1 -13.15 5.36 -33.04
N LEU A 2 -12.76 5.75 -31.82
CA LEU A 2 -11.34 6.00 -31.49
C LEU A 2 -10.45 4.75 -31.42
N LEU A 3 -10.99 3.59 -30.99
CA LEU A 3 -10.18 2.38 -30.81
C LEU A 3 -9.50 1.87 -32.10
N PRO A 4 -10.20 1.75 -33.26
CA PRO A 4 -9.52 1.44 -34.52
C PRO A 4 -8.39 2.42 -34.87
N LEU A 5 -8.61 3.73 -34.66
CA LEU A 5 -7.60 4.77 -34.93
C LEU A 5 -6.39 4.70 -33.99
N ALA A 6 -6.57 4.17 -32.78
CA ALA A 6 -5.49 3.95 -31.82
C ALA A 6 -4.64 2.71 -32.15
N LEU A 7 -5.19 1.77 -32.94
CA LEU A 7 -4.52 0.53 -33.32
C LEU A 7 -3.86 0.61 -34.70
N GLU A 8 -4.48 1.33 -35.62
CA GLU A 8 -4.08 1.40 -37.03
C GLU A 8 -4.07 2.86 -37.51
N GLY A 9 -2.98 3.25 -38.20
CA GLY A 9 -2.84 4.58 -38.79
C GLY A 9 -1.41 5.11 -38.74
N THR A 10 -1.28 6.43 -38.92
CA THR A 10 0.01 7.12 -38.74
C THR A 10 0.37 7.18 -37.25
N SER A 11 1.66 7.27 -36.94
CA SER A 11 2.13 7.41 -35.54
C SER A 11 1.41 8.54 -34.80
N VAL A 12 1.31 9.72 -35.41
CA VAL A 12 0.62 10.88 -34.83
C VAL A 12 -0.88 10.60 -34.63
N GLY A 13 -1.55 9.98 -35.60
CA GLY A 13 -2.96 9.63 -35.51
C GLY A 13 -3.24 8.65 -34.37
N MET A 14 -2.42 7.61 -34.24
CA MET A 14 -2.51 6.64 -33.15
C MET A 14 -2.28 7.29 -31.79
N THR A 15 -1.25 8.12 -31.64
CA THR A 15 -0.96 8.82 -30.38
C THR A 15 -2.15 9.70 -29.97
N LYS A 16 -2.72 10.49 -30.88
CA LYS A 16 -3.85 11.37 -30.56
C LYS A 16 -5.15 10.60 -30.28
N ALA A 17 -5.40 9.51 -30.99
CA ALA A 17 -6.54 8.64 -30.71
C ALA A 17 -6.42 7.95 -29.34
N THR A 18 -5.22 7.43 -29.01
CA THR A 18 -4.92 6.84 -27.69
C THR A 18 -5.04 7.86 -26.57
N GLN A 19 -4.50 9.06 -26.74
CA GLN A 19 -4.60 10.13 -25.75
C GLN A 19 -6.07 10.51 -25.50
N ALA A 20 -6.90 10.57 -26.55
CA ALA A 20 -8.33 10.79 -26.41
C ALA A 20 -9.03 9.64 -25.66
N LEU A 21 -8.65 8.38 -25.89
CA LEU A 21 -9.15 7.24 -25.11
C LEU A 21 -8.75 7.33 -23.64
N ALA A 22 -7.49 7.72 -23.35
CA ALA A 22 -7.00 7.90 -22.00
C ALA A 22 -7.83 8.95 -21.25
N LYS A 23 -8.08 10.11 -21.87
CA LYS A 23 -8.96 11.15 -21.30
C LYS A 23 -10.36 10.63 -20.95
N VAL A 24 -10.97 9.83 -21.83
CA VAL A 24 -12.28 9.22 -21.55
C VAL A 24 -12.21 8.26 -20.37
N ALA A 25 -11.16 7.44 -20.26
CA ALA A 25 -10.95 6.54 -19.13
C ALA A 25 -10.70 7.27 -17.80
N ILE A 26 -10.16 8.48 -17.85
CA ILE A 26 -9.96 9.33 -16.67
C ILE A 26 -11.28 9.91 -16.18
N THR A 27 -12.09 10.47 -17.08
CA THR A 27 -13.26 11.28 -16.69
C THR A 27 -14.57 10.51 -16.59
N THR A 28 -14.63 9.29 -17.13
CA THR A 28 -15.85 8.48 -17.19
C THR A 28 -15.57 7.09 -16.62
N ASN A 29 -16.52 6.51 -15.87
CA ASN A 29 -16.40 5.13 -15.39
C ASN A 29 -16.03 4.18 -16.56
N PRO A 30 -14.86 3.51 -16.52
CA PRO A 30 -14.41 2.64 -17.60
C PRO A 30 -15.39 1.51 -17.95
N GLU A 31 -16.17 1.00 -17.00
CA GLU A 31 -17.18 -0.03 -17.25
C GLU A 31 -18.29 0.45 -18.19
N ILE A 32 -18.63 1.74 -18.12
CA ILE A 32 -19.64 2.38 -18.97
C ILE A 32 -19.01 2.82 -20.29
N ALA A 33 -17.80 3.41 -20.24
CA ALA A 33 -17.13 3.95 -21.42
C ALA A 33 -16.63 2.84 -22.38
N PHE A 34 -16.17 1.71 -21.84
CA PHE A 34 -15.53 0.63 -22.61
C PHE A 34 -16.11 -0.74 -22.24
N PRO A 35 -17.41 -1.00 -22.48
CA PRO A 35 -18.05 -2.21 -21.97
C PRO A 35 -17.53 -3.46 -22.67
N GLY A 36 -17.39 -4.53 -21.89
CA GLY A 36 -16.96 -5.85 -22.33
C GLY A 36 -15.50 -5.87 -22.79
N GLN A 37 -15.25 -6.54 -23.93
CA GLN A 37 -13.90 -6.77 -24.45
C GLN A 37 -13.13 -5.48 -24.78
N ARG A 38 -13.85 -4.40 -25.09
CA ARG A 38 -13.28 -3.08 -25.40
C ARG A 38 -12.36 -2.57 -24.29
N MET A 39 -12.68 -2.86 -23.03
CA MET A 39 -11.84 -2.47 -21.89
C MET A 39 -10.44 -3.08 -21.97
N LEU A 40 -10.34 -4.33 -22.44
CA LEU A 40 -9.06 -5.03 -22.57
C LEU A 40 -8.31 -4.59 -23.83
N GLU A 41 -9.02 -4.21 -24.89
CA GLU A 41 -8.43 -3.76 -26.16
C GLU A 41 -7.76 -2.39 -26.04
N ILE A 42 -8.26 -1.50 -25.19
CA ILE A 42 -7.66 -0.16 -24.98
C ILE A 42 -6.37 -0.19 -24.14
N VAL A 43 -6.11 -1.27 -23.38
CA VAL A 43 -4.95 -1.35 -22.48
C VAL A 43 -3.64 -1.23 -23.25
N ARG A 44 -3.49 -1.98 -24.35
CA ARG A 44 -2.25 -2.00 -25.14
C ARG A 44 -1.93 -0.63 -25.76
N PRO A 45 -2.86 0.07 -26.44
CA PRO A 45 -2.62 1.44 -26.87
C PRO A 45 -2.18 2.35 -25.73
N ILE A 46 -2.85 2.31 -24.57
CA ILE A 46 -2.55 3.20 -23.45
C ILE A 46 -1.15 2.92 -22.88
N ILE A 47 -0.73 1.66 -22.76
CA ILE A 47 0.65 1.34 -22.33
C ILE A 47 1.67 1.85 -23.34
N LYS A 48 1.41 1.77 -24.65
CA LYS A 48 2.33 2.36 -25.66
C LYS A 48 2.51 3.86 -25.46
N LEU A 49 1.51 4.56 -24.92
CA LEU A 49 1.59 5.99 -24.62
C LEU A 49 2.54 6.31 -23.45
N LEU A 50 3.06 5.29 -22.74
CA LEU A 50 4.07 5.42 -21.68
C LEU A 50 5.51 5.43 -22.19
N LYS A 51 5.76 5.38 -23.50
CA LYS A 51 7.11 5.49 -24.04
C LYS A 51 7.69 6.90 -23.84
N ILE A 52 9.00 6.96 -23.63
CA ILE A 52 9.77 8.20 -23.41
C ILE A 52 9.73 9.19 -24.59
N GLU A 53 9.36 8.72 -25.78
CA GLU A 53 9.20 9.56 -26.98
C GLU A 53 7.94 10.44 -26.94
N HIS A 54 7.00 10.14 -26.04
CA HIS A 54 5.78 10.91 -25.85
C HIS A 54 5.98 12.05 -24.86
N THR A 55 5.06 13.00 -24.89
CA THR A 55 5.11 14.15 -23.97
C THR A 55 4.76 13.73 -22.54
N ALA A 56 5.28 14.46 -21.55
CA ALA A 56 4.94 14.23 -20.15
C ALA A 56 3.41 14.26 -19.90
N LEU A 57 2.66 15.09 -20.64
CA LEU A 57 1.19 15.13 -20.55
C LEU A 57 0.56 13.84 -21.07
N GLU A 58 1.03 13.31 -22.20
CA GLU A 58 0.56 12.04 -22.75
C GLU A 58 0.86 10.87 -21.81
N ASN A 59 2.06 10.83 -21.22
CA ASN A 59 2.41 9.81 -20.23
C ASN A 59 1.55 9.94 -18.95
N PHE A 60 1.34 11.17 -18.47
CA PHE A 60 0.52 11.42 -17.29
C PHE A 60 -0.93 10.95 -17.51
N GLU A 61 -1.54 11.29 -18.63
CA GLU A 61 -2.89 10.85 -18.97
C GLU A 61 -2.96 9.32 -19.15
N ALA A 62 -1.91 8.70 -19.69
CA ALA A 62 -1.83 7.25 -19.77
C ALA A 62 -1.79 6.59 -18.38
N LEU A 63 -0.96 7.08 -17.46
CA LEU A 63 -0.87 6.56 -16.09
C LEU A 63 -2.20 6.71 -15.36
N MET A 64 -2.82 7.90 -15.42
CA MET A 64 -4.13 8.15 -14.81
C MET A 64 -5.22 7.23 -15.37
N ALA A 65 -5.24 6.99 -16.68
CA ALA A 65 -6.16 6.05 -17.31
C ALA A 65 -5.91 4.61 -16.84
N LEU A 66 -4.64 4.17 -16.78
CA LEU A 66 -4.28 2.84 -16.30
C LEU A 66 -4.61 2.64 -14.82
N THR A 67 -4.48 3.66 -13.98
CA THR A 67 -4.91 3.63 -12.57
C THR A 67 -6.40 3.30 -12.47
N ASN A 68 -7.25 4.01 -13.20
CA ASN A 68 -8.69 3.75 -13.24
C ASN A 68 -8.99 2.34 -13.79
N LEU A 69 -8.32 1.93 -14.87
CA LEU A 69 -8.51 0.61 -15.47
C LEU A 69 -8.10 -0.53 -14.51
N ALA A 70 -6.97 -0.41 -13.83
CA ALA A 70 -6.48 -1.39 -12.88
C ALA A 70 -7.41 -1.57 -11.66
N SER A 71 -8.17 -0.53 -11.31
CA SER A 71 -9.17 -0.60 -10.23
C SER A 71 -10.43 -1.40 -10.58
N ILE A 72 -10.72 -1.65 -11.87
CA ILE A 72 -11.96 -2.33 -12.27
C ILE A 72 -11.96 -3.80 -11.84
N GLY A 73 -10.88 -4.53 -12.09
CA GLY A 73 -10.86 -5.96 -11.78
C GLY A 73 -9.63 -6.72 -12.25
N GLU A 74 -9.59 -7.99 -11.87
CA GLU A 74 -8.46 -8.87 -12.11
C GLU A 74 -8.16 -9.09 -13.59
N SER A 75 -9.19 -9.18 -14.44
CA SER A 75 -9.04 -9.37 -15.89
C SER A 75 -8.27 -8.22 -16.55
N VAL A 76 -8.53 -6.98 -16.13
CA VAL A 76 -7.85 -5.78 -16.65
C VAL A 76 -6.42 -5.72 -16.16
N ARG A 77 -6.18 -5.99 -14.86
CA ARG A 77 -4.81 -6.06 -14.31
C ARG A 77 -3.98 -7.12 -15.03
N LYS A 78 -4.51 -8.33 -15.22
CA LYS A 78 -3.86 -9.39 -16.02
C LYS A 78 -3.55 -8.92 -17.44
N ARG A 79 -4.44 -8.13 -18.06
CA ARG A 79 -4.17 -7.57 -19.39
C ARG A 79 -3.05 -6.53 -19.37
N ILE A 80 -2.99 -5.67 -18.36
CA ILE A 80 -1.89 -4.71 -18.17
C ILE A 80 -0.55 -5.44 -18.07
N LEU A 81 -0.48 -6.52 -17.27
CA LEU A 81 0.74 -7.31 -17.11
C LEU A 81 1.17 -8.00 -18.41
N LYS A 82 0.23 -8.58 -19.16
CA LYS A 82 0.51 -9.24 -20.45
C LYS A 82 1.05 -8.32 -21.54
N GLU A 83 0.88 -7.01 -21.39
CA GLU A 83 1.31 -5.99 -22.35
C GLU A 83 2.54 -5.22 -21.83
N ASP A 84 3.35 -5.84 -20.96
CA ASP A 84 4.55 -5.25 -20.33
C ASP A 84 4.27 -3.95 -19.53
N GLY A 85 3.03 -3.82 -19.03
CA GLY A 85 2.58 -2.65 -18.29
C GLY A 85 3.30 -2.47 -16.95
N PHE A 86 3.68 -3.56 -16.27
CA PHE A 86 4.38 -3.47 -14.98
C PHE A 86 5.67 -2.65 -15.08
N SER A 87 6.60 -3.06 -15.96
CA SER A 87 7.88 -2.36 -16.15
C SER A 87 7.67 -0.93 -16.68
N SER A 88 6.69 -0.76 -17.58
CA SER A 88 6.35 0.54 -18.17
C SER A 88 5.78 1.53 -17.15
N ILE A 89 5.10 1.06 -16.11
CA ILE A 89 4.61 1.89 -14.99
C ILE A 89 5.72 2.09 -13.96
N GLU A 90 6.48 1.03 -13.64
CA GLU A 90 7.56 1.04 -12.67
C GLU A 90 8.61 2.12 -12.99
N GLN A 91 9.01 2.29 -14.25
CA GLN A 91 9.99 3.32 -14.63
C GLN A 91 9.58 4.72 -14.14
N TYR A 92 8.29 5.05 -14.17
CA TYR A 92 7.78 6.36 -13.75
C TYR A 92 7.79 6.54 -12.22
N MET A 93 7.89 5.47 -11.44
CA MET A 93 8.07 5.59 -9.98
C MET A 93 9.45 6.17 -9.61
N PHE A 94 10.43 6.07 -10.52
CA PHE A 94 11.79 6.60 -10.35
C PHE A 94 11.97 8.01 -10.93
N GLU A 95 10.96 8.54 -11.64
CA GLU A 95 11.04 9.86 -12.27
C GLU A 95 11.03 11.00 -11.23
N GLU A 96 11.69 12.10 -11.56
CA GLU A 96 11.69 13.30 -10.71
C GLU A 96 10.38 14.09 -10.82
N HIS A 97 9.66 13.96 -11.93
CA HIS A 97 8.44 14.71 -12.18
C HIS A 97 7.32 14.31 -11.19
N PRO A 98 6.91 15.19 -10.26
CA PRO A 98 6.06 14.80 -9.12
C PRO A 98 4.72 14.17 -9.54
N MET A 99 4.06 14.72 -10.56
CA MET A 99 2.77 14.19 -11.02
C MET A 99 2.88 12.83 -11.71
N LEU A 100 3.97 12.57 -12.45
CA LEU A 100 4.19 11.28 -13.12
C LEU A 100 4.50 10.21 -12.08
N ARG A 101 5.41 10.53 -11.15
CA ARG A 101 5.76 9.65 -10.04
C ARG A 101 4.54 9.28 -9.19
N ARG A 102 3.71 10.26 -8.83
CA ARG A 102 2.47 10.02 -8.10
C ARG A 102 1.51 9.11 -8.87
N ALA A 103 1.21 9.44 -10.13
CA ALA A 103 0.29 8.65 -10.94
C ALA A 103 0.79 7.21 -11.14
N ALA A 104 2.10 7.01 -11.26
CA ALA A 104 2.71 5.68 -11.35
C ALA A 104 2.56 4.88 -10.06
N VAL A 105 2.81 5.48 -8.90
CA VAL A 105 2.62 4.83 -7.59
C VAL A 105 1.15 4.52 -7.33
N GLU A 106 0.23 5.42 -7.69
CA GLU A 106 -1.22 5.17 -7.61
C GLU A 106 -1.63 4.00 -8.50
N CYS A 107 -1.10 3.92 -9.72
CA CYS A 107 -1.35 2.79 -10.61
C CYS A 107 -0.78 1.49 -10.03
N MET A 108 0.45 1.53 -9.52
CA MET A 108 1.11 0.39 -8.89
C MET A 108 0.32 -0.11 -7.66
N CYS A 109 -0.24 0.79 -6.85
CA CYS A 109 -1.09 0.45 -5.72
C CYS A 109 -2.29 -0.43 -6.14
N ASN A 110 -2.86 -0.18 -7.32
CA ASN A 110 -3.93 -1.00 -7.86
C ASN A 110 -3.43 -2.32 -8.47
N LEU A 111 -2.17 -2.40 -8.90
CA LEU A 111 -1.58 -3.61 -9.48
C LEU A 111 -1.09 -4.61 -8.42
N VAL A 112 -0.56 -4.15 -7.29
CA VAL A 112 0.01 -5.03 -6.24
C VAL A 112 -1.01 -5.95 -5.58
N VAL A 113 -2.31 -5.73 -5.79
CA VAL A 113 -3.37 -6.67 -5.37
C VAL A 113 -3.34 -7.99 -6.17
N GLN A 114 -2.62 -8.03 -7.29
CA GLN A 114 -2.46 -9.23 -8.11
C GLN A 114 -1.30 -10.08 -7.59
N GLU A 115 -1.55 -11.37 -7.33
CA GLU A 115 -0.57 -12.30 -6.74
C GLU A 115 0.76 -12.36 -7.51
N GLU A 116 0.69 -12.33 -8.84
CA GLU A 116 1.87 -12.30 -9.73
C GLU A 116 2.74 -11.05 -9.50
N VAL A 117 2.13 -9.90 -9.24
CA VAL A 117 2.83 -8.63 -9.03
C VAL A 117 3.54 -8.63 -7.67
N MET A 118 2.92 -9.21 -6.63
CA MET A 118 3.54 -9.31 -5.30
C MET A 118 4.91 -10.01 -5.36
N LYS A 119 5.07 -11.02 -6.21
CA LYS A 119 6.33 -11.75 -6.40
C LYS A 119 7.47 -10.88 -6.96
N TYR A 120 7.15 -9.80 -7.68
CA TYR A 120 8.16 -8.86 -8.13
C TYR A 120 8.79 -8.08 -6.96
N PHE A 121 8.11 -7.97 -5.82
CA PHE A 121 8.61 -7.24 -4.65
C PHE A 121 9.41 -8.13 -3.67
N THR A 122 9.27 -9.45 -3.72
CA THR A 122 10.00 -10.39 -2.86
C THR A 122 11.42 -10.68 -3.34
N GLY A 123 11.69 -10.55 -4.65
CA GLY A 123 13.04 -10.76 -5.21
C GLY A 123 14.10 -9.75 -4.72
N GLU A 124 15.36 -10.00 -5.08
CA GLU A 124 16.47 -9.08 -4.81
C GLU A 124 16.37 -7.83 -5.69
N ASN A 125 15.84 -6.75 -5.11
CA ASN A 125 15.65 -5.46 -5.76
C ASN A 125 15.34 -4.36 -4.72
N ASP A 126 15.43 -3.10 -5.17
CA ASP A 126 15.19 -1.91 -4.35
C ASP A 126 13.73 -1.43 -4.36
N ARG A 127 12.76 -2.22 -4.82
CA ARG A 127 11.35 -1.77 -4.97
C ARG A 127 10.71 -1.37 -3.65
N ILE A 128 10.86 -2.21 -2.62
CA ILE A 128 10.36 -1.92 -1.27
C ILE A 128 11.11 -0.73 -0.67
N LYS A 129 12.42 -0.63 -0.90
CA LYS A 129 13.24 0.49 -0.46
C LYS A 129 12.75 1.81 -1.05
N LEU A 130 12.47 1.86 -2.35
CA LEU A 130 11.87 3.02 -3.01
C LEU A 130 10.56 3.42 -2.32
N LEU A 131 9.63 2.47 -2.12
CA LEU A 131 8.36 2.77 -1.46
C LEU A 131 8.56 3.32 -0.05
N VAL A 132 9.43 2.74 0.77
CA VAL A 132 9.69 3.30 2.12
C VAL A 132 10.30 4.70 2.05
N LEU A 133 11.16 4.99 1.08
CA LEU A 133 11.71 6.34 0.90
C LEU A 133 10.63 7.35 0.47
N LEU A 134 9.70 6.95 -0.42
CA LEU A 134 8.59 7.81 -0.87
C LEU A 134 7.61 8.16 0.27
N CYS A 135 7.57 7.37 1.35
CA CYS A 135 6.84 7.71 2.57
C CYS A 135 7.42 8.91 3.33
N GLY A 136 8.69 9.24 3.12
CA GLY A 136 9.37 10.39 3.72
C GLY A 136 9.36 11.67 2.87
N GLU A 137 8.65 11.66 1.74
CA GLU A 137 8.48 12.84 0.88
C GLU A 137 7.47 13.84 1.47
N ASN A 138 7.41 15.07 0.92
CA ASN A 138 6.48 16.11 1.39
C ASN A 138 5.10 16.06 0.70
N ASP A 139 4.96 15.29 -0.38
CA ASP A 139 3.72 15.19 -1.14
C ASP A 139 2.74 14.21 -0.48
N GLU A 140 1.76 14.74 0.24
CA GLU A 140 0.77 13.94 0.98
C GLU A 140 0.04 12.90 0.12
N LEU A 141 -0.24 13.22 -1.15
CA LEU A 141 -0.92 12.29 -2.06
C LEU A 141 0.00 11.16 -2.51
N LEU A 142 1.28 11.45 -2.74
CA LEU A 142 2.29 10.44 -3.00
C LEU A 142 2.51 9.54 -1.78
N ILE A 143 2.63 10.12 -0.58
CA ILE A 143 2.74 9.37 0.68
C ILE A 143 1.54 8.44 0.85
N LYS A 144 0.32 8.95 0.61
CA LYS A 144 -0.92 8.17 0.69
C LYS A 144 -0.91 6.96 -0.24
N ALA A 145 -0.59 7.16 -1.52
CA ALA A 145 -0.52 6.08 -2.50
C ALA A 145 0.56 5.04 -2.14
N THR A 146 1.70 5.53 -1.65
CA THR A 146 2.83 4.70 -1.22
C THR A 146 2.47 3.85 0.00
N LEU A 147 1.87 4.44 1.03
CA LEU A 147 1.39 3.72 2.22
C LEU A 147 0.29 2.72 1.85
N GLY A 148 -0.59 3.07 0.90
CA GLY A 148 -1.56 2.12 0.35
C GLY A 148 -0.90 0.90 -0.28
N THR A 149 0.14 1.13 -1.09
CA THR A 149 0.92 0.07 -1.73
C THR A 149 1.61 -0.83 -0.70
N LEU A 150 2.30 -0.25 0.28
CA LEU A 150 2.97 -1.00 1.36
C LEU A 150 1.99 -1.75 2.26
N ALA A 151 0.82 -1.17 2.55
CA ALA A 151 -0.22 -1.83 3.33
C ALA A 151 -0.76 -3.08 2.62
N VAL A 152 -0.94 -3.04 1.30
CA VAL A 152 -1.33 -4.22 0.51
C VAL A 152 -0.22 -5.26 0.49
N LEU A 153 1.02 -4.86 0.16
CA LEU A 153 2.17 -5.76 0.07
C LEU A 153 2.48 -6.46 1.40
N SER A 154 2.40 -5.74 2.52
CA SER A 154 2.67 -6.29 3.86
C SER A 154 1.50 -7.11 4.43
N SER A 155 0.34 -7.14 3.77
CA SER A 155 -0.84 -7.84 4.29
C SER A 155 -0.79 -9.33 3.95
N LEU A 156 -0.91 -10.18 4.97
CA LEU A 156 -1.15 -11.60 4.76
C LEU A 156 -2.65 -11.81 4.55
N GLN A 157 -3.06 -12.15 3.33
CA GLN A 157 -4.47 -12.40 2.96
C GLN A 157 -5.00 -13.77 3.46
N ALA A 158 -4.40 -14.33 4.51
CA ALA A 158 -4.77 -15.61 5.08
C ALA A 158 -5.04 -15.49 6.58
N ASP A 159 -6.16 -16.05 7.05
CA ASP A 159 -6.44 -16.17 8.48
C ASP A 159 -5.76 -17.40 9.07
N LEU A 160 -4.53 -17.20 9.56
CA LEU A 160 -3.74 -18.28 10.14
C LEU A 160 -4.34 -18.90 11.39
N GLU A 161 -5.26 -18.23 12.10
CA GLU A 161 -5.91 -18.84 13.27
C GLU A 161 -6.96 -19.85 12.82
N TYR A 162 -7.76 -19.51 11.80
CA TYR A 162 -8.73 -20.44 11.21
C TYR A 162 -8.06 -21.62 10.49
N ILE A 163 -6.97 -21.37 9.76
CA ILE A 163 -6.36 -22.37 8.89
C ILE A 163 -5.60 -23.46 9.66
N LYS A 164 -5.14 -23.18 10.89
CA LYS A 164 -4.39 -24.15 11.71
C LYS A 164 -5.17 -25.44 11.99
N ASP A 165 -6.49 -25.34 12.06
CA ASP A 165 -7.38 -26.46 12.40
C ASP A 165 -7.89 -27.20 11.15
N LEU A 166 -7.51 -26.77 9.95
CA LEU A 166 -7.91 -27.40 8.69
C LEU A 166 -6.93 -28.49 8.24
N ASN A 167 -7.48 -29.64 7.84
CA ASN A 167 -6.76 -30.68 7.12
C ASN A 167 -6.62 -30.29 5.64
N LEU A 168 -5.69 -29.37 5.35
CA LEU A 168 -5.36 -28.95 3.99
C LEU A 168 -4.62 -30.05 3.22
N GLU A 169 -4.92 -30.15 1.92
CA GLU A 169 -4.13 -30.95 0.98
C GLU A 169 -2.69 -30.42 0.86
N ASP A 170 -1.75 -31.28 0.45
CA ASP A 170 -0.32 -30.95 0.41
C ASP A 170 -0.01 -29.74 -0.49
N GLU A 171 -0.67 -29.62 -1.65
CA GLU A 171 -0.49 -28.48 -2.56
C GLU A 171 -1.04 -27.17 -2.00
N GLU A 172 -2.19 -27.21 -1.32
CA GLU A 172 -2.77 -26.03 -0.67
C GLU A 172 -1.91 -25.55 0.49
N ARG A 173 -1.42 -26.50 1.30
CA ARG A 173 -0.48 -26.22 2.39
C ARG A 173 0.82 -25.61 1.87
N LYS A 174 1.35 -26.12 0.76
CA LYS A 174 2.53 -25.56 0.09
C LYS A 174 2.28 -24.15 -0.41
N ARG A 175 1.12 -23.89 -1.05
CA ARG A 175 0.75 -22.53 -1.48
C ARG A 175 0.66 -21.56 -0.31
N LEU A 176 0.02 -21.97 0.79
CA LEU A 176 -0.08 -21.16 2.00
C LEU A 176 1.29 -20.83 2.59
N ASN A 177 2.18 -21.82 2.70
CA ASN A 177 3.53 -21.60 3.22
C ASN A 177 4.33 -20.61 2.35
N ASN A 178 4.17 -20.66 1.03
CA ASN A 178 4.78 -19.68 0.13
C ASN A 178 4.24 -18.27 0.38
N LEU A 179 2.92 -18.11 0.56
CA LEU A 179 2.31 -16.81 0.87
C LEU A 179 2.80 -16.24 2.21
N ILE A 180 2.95 -17.09 3.24
CA ILE A 180 3.50 -16.69 4.54
C ILE A 180 4.96 -16.25 4.39
N GLN A 181 5.76 -16.99 3.63
CA GLN A 181 7.16 -16.66 3.41
C GLN A 181 7.32 -15.35 2.62
N ASP A 182 6.56 -15.16 1.54
CA ASP A 182 6.57 -13.94 0.74
C ASP A 182 6.17 -12.72 1.59
N ASN A 183 5.14 -12.86 2.43
CA ASN A 183 4.72 -11.83 3.37
C ASN A 183 5.82 -11.45 4.37
N ARG A 184 6.49 -12.45 4.95
CA ARG A 184 7.62 -12.23 5.86
C ARG A 184 8.75 -11.47 5.18
N ILE A 185 9.13 -11.86 3.96
CA ILE A 185 10.19 -11.19 3.18
C ILE A 185 9.84 -9.72 2.95
N ILE A 186 8.60 -9.43 2.56
CA ILE A 186 8.16 -8.04 2.36
C ILE A 186 8.26 -7.23 3.65
N CYS A 187 7.74 -7.74 4.76
CA CYS A 187 7.79 -7.07 6.06
C CYS A 187 9.22 -6.83 6.54
N GLU A 188 10.11 -7.80 6.35
CA GLU A 188 11.54 -7.68 6.65
C GLU A 188 12.22 -6.60 5.79
N LYS A 189 11.99 -6.63 4.47
CA LYS A 189 12.52 -5.61 3.55
C LYS A 189 12.04 -4.21 3.89
N ILE A 190 10.84 -4.03 4.43
CA ILE A 190 10.34 -2.73 4.90
C ILE A 190 11.18 -2.25 6.11
N LEU A 191 11.39 -3.12 7.10
CA LEU A 191 12.14 -2.81 8.32
C LEU A 191 13.64 -2.58 8.08
N ASP A 192 14.21 -3.22 7.04
CA ASP A 192 15.64 -3.12 6.73
C ASP A 192 16.02 -1.80 6.05
N VAL A 193 15.05 -0.99 5.64
CA VAL A 193 15.32 0.33 5.06
C VAL A 193 15.81 1.26 6.18
N LYS A 194 17.07 1.68 6.12
CA LYS A 194 17.73 2.53 7.13
C LYS A 194 16.85 3.65 7.72
N PRO A 195 16.19 4.51 6.92
CA PRO A 195 15.37 5.59 7.46
C PRO A 195 13.96 5.16 7.91
N PHE A 196 13.63 3.86 7.91
CA PHE A 196 12.30 3.34 8.28
C PHE A 196 11.79 3.93 9.60
N THR A 197 12.58 3.82 10.68
CA THR A 197 12.14 4.26 12.01
C THR A 197 11.86 5.76 12.05
N GLU A 198 12.70 6.58 11.42
CA GLU A 198 12.51 8.03 11.41
C GLU A 198 11.28 8.44 10.58
N ILE A 199 11.12 7.85 9.38
CA ILE A 199 9.96 8.11 8.52
C ILE A 199 8.67 7.68 9.21
N PHE A 200 8.63 6.47 9.76
CA PHE A 200 7.42 5.94 10.40
C PHE A 200 7.11 6.67 11.71
N LYS A 201 8.11 7.16 12.44
CA LYS A 201 7.90 8.01 13.63
C LYS A 201 7.11 9.26 13.28
N GLN A 202 7.53 9.96 12.21
CA GLN A 202 6.85 11.17 11.73
C GLN A 202 5.42 10.87 11.27
N LEU A 203 5.22 9.76 10.55
CA LEU A 203 3.90 9.35 10.06
C LEU A 203 2.96 8.88 11.18
N CYS A 204 3.48 8.19 12.20
CA CYS A 204 2.70 7.83 13.39
C CYS A 204 2.25 9.05 14.18
N ALA A 205 3.00 10.16 14.13
CA ALA A 205 2.68 11.41 14.81
C ALA A 205 1.96 12.45 13.92
N CYS A 206 1.65 12.11 12.66
CA CYS A 206 1.10 13.09 11.72
C CYS A 206 -0.37 13.45 12.03
N ASN A 207 -0.77 14.67 11.64
CA ASN A 207 -2.13 15.18 11.85
C ASN A 207 -3.17 14.57 10.91
N ASN A 208 -2.75 13.94 9.81
CA ASN A 208 -3.67 13.32 8.86
C ASN A 208 -4.09 11.93 9.39
N PRO A 209 -5.36 11.73 9.78
CA PRO A 209 -5.79 10.46 10.37
C PRO A 209 -5.70 9.29 9.40
N ASP A 210 -5.88 9.53 8.10
CA ASP A 210 -5.85 8.52 7.05
C ASP A 210 -4.42 8.04 6.76
N LEU A 211 -3.43 8.93 6.82
CA LEU A 211 -2.01 8.54 6.75
C LEU A 211 -1.56 7.80 8.00
N GLN A 212 -1.92 8.32 9.18
CA GLN A 212 -1.59 7.69 10.46
C GLN A 212 -2.21 6.28 10.54
N PHE A 213 -3.46 6.10 10.11
CA PHE A 213 -4.13 4.79 10.06
C PHE A 213 -3.35 3.78 9.21
N ARG A 214 -2.97 4.13 7.98
CA ARG A 214 -2.22 3.23 7.08
C ARG A 214 -0.85 2.89 7.64
N THR A 215 -0.21 3.83 8.30
CA THR A 215 1.08 3.63 8.96
C THR A 215 0.96 2.58 10.07
N PHE A 216 -0.03 2.71 10.96
CA PHE A 216 -0.30 1.70 11.98
C PHE A 216 -0.69 0.35 11.36
N TYR A 217 -1.40 0.34 10.25
CA TYR A 217 -1.75 -0.91 9.57
C TYR A 217 -0.51 -1.66 9.06
N ILE A 218 0.47 -0.95 8.48
CA ILE A 218 1.75 -1.55 8.08
C ILE A 218 2.52 -2.06 9.30
N ILE A 219 2.60 -1.29 10.39
CA ILE A 219 3.26 -1.75 11.63
C ILE A 219 2.59 -3.01 12.18
N ARG A 220 1.25 -3.04 12.23
CA ARG A 220 0.47 -4.22 12.64
C ARG A 220 0.76 -5.43 11.77
N ASN A 221 0.86 -5.24 10.46
CA ASN A 221 1.20 -6.30 9.52
C ASN A 221 2.61 -6.85 9.78
N ILE A 222 3.59 -5.97 9.99
CA ILE A 222 4.97 -6.37 10.34
C ILE A 222 4.99 -7.18 11.64
N VAL A 223 4.36 -6.67 12.71
CA VAL A 223 4.27 -7.37 14.00
C VAL A 223 3.60 -8.72 13.85
N LYS A 224 2.48 -8.80 13.11
CA LYS A 224 1.73 -10.05 12.90
C LYS A 224 2.48 -11.06 12.03
N SER A 225 3.34 -10.61 11.12
CA SER A 225 4.01 -11.48 10.14
C SER A 225 4.96 -12.47 10.80
N ASN A 226 5.72 -12.03 11.81
CA ASN A 226 6.76 -12.84 12.43
C ASN A 226 7.22 -12.25 13.79
N LYS A 227 7.48 -13.13 14.77
CA LYS A 227 7.87 -12.72 16.14
C LYS A 227 9.22 -12.01 16.21
N GLU A 228 10.20 -12.39 15.40
CA GLU A 228 11.50 -11.71 15.32
C GLU A 228 11.34 -10.27 14.81
N LEU A 229 10.48 -10.04 13.81
CA LEU A 229 10.17 -8.68 13.32
C LEU A 229 9.39 -7.85 14.35
N ALA A 230 8.51 -8.50 15.13
CA ALA A 230 7.82 -7.84 16.23
C ALA A 230 8.80 -7.34 17.32
N ILE A 231 9.83 -8.12 17.65
CA ILE A 231 10.89 -7.69 18.59
C ILE A 231 11.57 -6.41 18.08
N ARG A 232 11.95 -6.38 16.79
CA ARG A 232 12.57 -5.21 16.16
C ARG A 232 11.69 -3.96 16.24
N ILE A 233 10.35 -4.10 16.15
CA ILE A 233 9.43 -2.97 16.35
C ILE A 233 9.43 -2.49 17.80
N VAL A 234 9.36 -3.43 18.77
CA VAL A 234 9.32 -3.11 20.21
C VAL A 234 10.59 -2.40 20.68
N GLU A 235 11.73 -2.68 20.06
CA GLU A 235 13.02 -2.03 20.33
C GLU A 235 13.13 -0.59 19.78
N THR A 236 12.08 -0.06 19.13
CA THR A 236 12.06 1.30 18.57
C THR A 236 11.12 2.24 19.33
N GLU A 237 11.36 3.54 19.18
CA GLU A 237 10.50 4.63 19.69
C GLU A 237 9.05 4.58 19.13
N LEU A 238 8.79 3.78 18.10
CA LEU A 238 7.44 3.59 17.56
C LEU A 238 6.49 3.02 18.62
N MET A 239 7.00 2.17 19.51
CA MET A 239 6.20 1.55 20.56
C MET A 239 5.68 2.59 21.57
N ASP A 240 6.51 3.58 21.93
CA ASP A 240 6.12 4.66 22.82
C ASP A 240 5.01 5.53 22.23
N ILE A 241 5.08 5.80 20.91
CA ILE A 241 4.03 6.53 20.19
C ILE A 241 2.73 5.72 20.18
N LEU A 242 2.80 4.40 19.93
CA LEU A 242 1.62 3.54 19.94
C LEU A 242 0.95 3.51 21.31
N PHE A 243 1.73 3.46 22.41
CA PHE A 243 1.19 3.58 23.76
C PHE A 243 0.51 4.94 23.98
N ALA A 244 1.17 6.04 23.62
CA ALA A 244 0.59 7.37 23.77
C ALA A 244 -0.73 7.51 22.99
N ILE A 245 -0.76 7.08 21.73
CA ILE A 245 -1.96 7.14 20.87
C ILE A 245 -3.10 6.28 21.42
N LYS A 246 -2.80 5.11 21.97
CA LYS A 246 -3.80 4.23 22.59
C LYS A 246 -4.50 4.90 23.78
N GLU A 247 -3.75 5.64 24.61
CA GLU A 247 -4.26 6.24 25.85
C GLU A 247 -5.03 7.56 25.64
N ILE A 248 -4.86 8.24 24.49
CA ILE A 248 -5.57 9.49 24.20
C ILE A 248 -7.06 9.20 23.93
N LYS A 249 -7.91 9.43 24.94
CA LYS A 249 -9.38 9.27 24.86
C LYS A 249 -10.11 10.43 24.17
N VAL A 250 -9.38 11.45 23.75
CA VAL A 250 -9.96 12.68 23.18
C VAL A 250 -10.02 12.57 21.66
N ASP A 251 -11.22 12.34 21.11
CA ASP A 251 -11.43 12.06 19.69
C ASP A 251 -10.99 13.17 18.73
N ARG A 252 -11.00 14.43 19.18
CA ARG A 252 -10.48 15.56 18.40
C ARG A 252 -8.96 15.53 18.20
N LEU A 253 -8.23 14.77 19.04
CA LEU A 253 -6.77 14.67 18.97
C LEU A 253 -6.34 13.38 18.27
N VAL A 254 -7.06 12.27 18.51
CA VAL A 254 -6.79 10.97 17.89
C VAL A 254 -8.11 10.34 17.47
N ASN A 255 -8.21 9.99 16.19
CA ASN A 255 -9.39 9.31 15.68
C ASN A 255 -9.54 7.90 16.30
N GLU A 256 -10.78 7.50 16.57
CA GLU A 256 -11.12 6.20 17.15
C GLU A 256 -10.52 5.00 16.39
N LYS A 257 -10.51 5.03 15.06
CA LYS A 257 -9.93 3.96 14.23
C LYS A 257 -8.43 3.81 14.48
N ASN A 258 -7.73 4.94 14.65
CA ASN A 258 -6.29 4.99 14.86
C ASN A 258 -5.93 4.52 16.26
N ARG A 259 -6.73 4.89 17.26
CA ARG A 259 -6.62 4.37 18.62
C ARG A 259 -6.86 2.86 18.70
N LYS A 260 -7.88 2.36 17.99
CA LYS A 260 -8.19 0.92 17.91
C LYS A 260 -7.01 0.12 17.35
N ILE A 261 -6.48 0.53 16.20
CA ILE A 261 -5.36 -0.20 15.59
C ILE A 261 -4.07 -0.09 16.41
N ALA A 262 -3.83 1.03 17.10
CA ALA A 262 -2.73 1.14 18.06
C ALA A 262 -2.89 0.18 19.24
N SER A 263 -4.12 0.04 19.77
CA SER A 263 -4.43 -0.95 20.82
C SER A 263 -4.18 -2.37 20.34
N ASP A 264 -4.64 -2.73 19.13
CA ASP A 264 -4.41 -4.04 18.53
C ASP A 264 -2.92 -4.40 18.47
N ILE A 265 -2.06 -3.45 18.08
CA ILE A 265 -0.61 -3.68 17.99
C ILE A 265 -0.02 -3.95 19.37
N VAL A 266 -0.38 -3.14 20.37
CA VAL A 266 0.05 -3.32 21.76
C VAL A 266 -0.42 -4.67 22.30
N GLU A 267 -1.66 -5.06 22.02
CA GLU A 267 -2.23 -6.34 22.44
C GLU A 267 -1.53 -7.53 21.78
N LEU A 268 -1.15 -7.42 20.50
CA LEU A 268 -0.33 -8.42 19.81
C LEU A 268 1.04 -8.60 20.48
N CYS A 269 1.72 -7.49 20.81
CA CYS A 269 3.01 -7.53 21.50
C CYS A 269 2.89 -8.14 22.90
N LEU A 270 1.80 -7.86 23.64
CA LEU A 270 1.47 -8.53 24.91
C LEU A 270 1.24 -10.04 24.72
N LYS A 271 0.45 -10.44 23.71
CA LYS A 271 0.16 -11.85 23.39
C LYS A 271 1.45 -12.62 23.05
N TYR A 272 2.42 -11.96 22.42
CA TYR A 272 3.73 -12.55 22.13
C TYR A 272 4.70 -12.56 23.32
N GLY A 273 4.32 -11.94 24.44
CA GLY A 273 5.14 -11.81 25.65
C GLY A 273 6.33 -10.87 25.46
N LEU A 274 6.26 -9.94 24.51
CA LEU A 274 7.34 -8.99 24.20
C LEU A 274 7.31 -7.77 25.11
N ILE A 275 6.14 -7.46 25.68
CA ILE A 275 5.92 -6.38 26.64
C ILE A 275 5.04 -6.90 27.79
N GLN A 276 4.99 -6.17 28.90
CA GLN A 276 4.19 -6.53 30.07
C GLN A 276 3.21 -5.40 30.40
N ARG A 277 2.06 -5.74 31.00
CA ARG A 277 1.17 -4.72 31.58
C ARG A 277 1.84 -4.16 32.84
N ASN A 278 2.14 -2.87 32.86
CA ASN A 278 2.50 -2.20 34.11
C ASN A 278 1.31 -2.31 35.07
N LYS A 279 1.54 -2.86 36.26
CA LYS A 279 0.52 -3.01 37.31
C LYS A 279 0.26 -1.70 38.09
N ASP A 280 1.02 -0.63 37.82
CA ASP A 280 1.13 0.52 38.72
C ASP A 280 0.50 1.84 38.21
N HIS A 281 -0.57 1.74 37.41
CA HIS A 281 -1.46 2.89 37.18
C HIS A 281 -2.90 2.57 37.58
N THR A 282 -3.07 1.98 38.77
CA THR A 282 -4.18 2.43 39.61
C THR A 282 -3.83 3.86 40.00
N ILE A 283 -4.50 4.83 39.38
CA ILE A 283 -4.57 6.18 39.94
C ILE A 283 -5.01 5.96 41.38
N GLN A 284 -4.14 6.26 42.33
CA GLN A 284 -4.59 6.56 43.68
C GLN A 284 -5.53 7.75 43.50
N GLU A 285 -6.84 7.48 43.48
CA GLU A 285 -7.79 8.45 43.99
C GLU A 285 -7.32 8.70 45.42
N GLU A 286 -6.56 9.78 45.61
CA GLU A 286 -6.36 10.34 46.93
C GLU A 286 -7.76 10.67 47.44
N ASP A 287 -8.26 9.81 48.32
CA ASP A 287 -9.33 10.12 49.25
C ASP A 287 -8.96 11.43 49.96
N GLU A 288 -9.48 12.56 49.48
CA GLU A 288 -9.67 13.75 50.30
C GLU A 288 -10.73 13.44 51.36
N THR A 289 -10.36 12.63 52.35
CA THR A 289 -11.03 12.60 53.65
C THR A 289 -10.00 12.73 54.78
N THR A 290 -9.81 13.96 55.23
CA THR A 290 -9.54 14.25 56.64
C THR A 290 -10.02 15.68 56.92
N THR A 291 -11.31 15.87 57.19
CA THR A 291 -11.87 16.09 58.54
C THR A 291 -11.12 17.13 59.40
N THR A 292 -11.86 18.19 59.73
CA THR A 292 -11.87 18.98 61.00
C THR A 292 -10.70 19.89 61.35
N ASN A 293 -10.96 21.20 61.30
CA ASN A 293 -11.34 21.99 62.50
C ASN A 293 -12.27 23.14 62.12
#